data_AF-A0A319C4U6-F1
#
_entry.id   AF-A0A319C4U6-F1
#
_cell.length_a   1.000
_cell.length_b   1.000
_cell.length_c   1.000
_cell.angle_alpha   90.00
_cell.angle_beta   90.00
_cell.angle_gamma   90.00
#
_symmetry.space_group_name_H-M   'P 1'
#
loop_
_entity.id
_entity.type
_entity.pdbx_description
1 polymer ?
#
loop_
_entity_poly.entity_id
_entity_poly.type
_entity_poly.pdbx_seq_one_letter_code
_entity_poly.pdbx_strand_id
1 'polypeptide(L)'
;MASNPNPGNFANRPQEEVENIARKGGQSSHSGGFASMDEDKQRNIASMGGQASSGSFQPGEERAREAGHKGGMSSGGSFEPGDPRAREAGRKGGSRTGGDMPEE
;
A
#
# COMPACT_ATOMS: atom_id res chain seq x y z
N MET A 1 22.72 24.41 -7.17
CA MET A 1 23.38 23.64 -6.10
C MET A 1 22.62 23.92 -4.81
N ALA A 2 22.16 22.88 -4.12
CA ALA A 2 21.22 23.02 -3.01
C ALA A 2 21.92 23.54 -1.74
N SER A 3 22.16 24.84 -1.68
CA SER A 3 22.56 25.56 -0.46
C SER A 3 21.34 25.73 0.45
N ASN A 4 20.82 24.60 0.98
CA ASN A 4 19.83 24.62 2.05
C ASN A 4 20.60 24.46 3.39
N PRO A 5 20.65 25.49 4.26
CA PRO A 5 21.47 25.52 5.46
C PRO A 5 20.93 24.65 6.61
N ASN A 6 20.03 23.70 6.34
CA ASN A 6 19.55 22.77 7.34
C ASN A 6 20.72 21.87 7.80
N PRO A 7 21.22 22.02 9.03
CA PRO A 7 22.38 21.27 9.52
C PRO A 7 22.10 19.76 9.61
N GLY A 8 20.82 19.34 9.56
CA GLY A 8 20.42 17.94 9.54
C GLY A 8 20.47 17.25 8.18
N ASN A 9 20.62 17.99 7.07
CA ASN A 9 20.54 17.43 5.72
C ASN A 9 21.77 16.58 5.36
N PHE A 10 21.58 15.45 4.69
CA PHE A 10 22.67 14.57 4.24
C PHE A 10 23.63 15.27 3.27
N ALA A 11 23.16 16.25 2.51
CA ALA A 11 23.99 17.07 1.62
C ALA A 11 25.03 17.93 2.36
N ASN A 12 24.85 18.15 3.67
CA ASN A 12 25.75 18.94 4.53
C ASN A 12 26.64 18.04 5.42
N ARG A 13 26.66 16.72 5.18
CA ARG A 13 27.44 15.73 5.95
C ARG A 13 28.60 15.17 5.12
N PRO A 14 29.71 14.76 5.76
CA PRO A 14 30.80 14.08 5.06
C PRO A 14 30.33 12.73 4.50
N GLN A 15 30.84 12.37 3.32
CA GLN A 15 30.42 11.16 2.60
C GLN A 15 30.62 9.88 3.42
N GLU A 16 31.71 9.81 4.19
CA GLU A 16 32.00 8.70 5.10
C GLU A 16 30.90 8.51 6.16
N GLU A 17 30.40 9.60 6.74
CA GLU A 17 29.35 9.54 7.75
C GLU A 17 28.03 9.06 7.15
N VAL A 18 27.69 9.56 5.94
CA VAL A 18 26.50 9.12 5.21
C VAL A 18 26.60 7.64 4.85
N GLU A 19 27.76 7.19 4.40
CA GLU A 19 28.02 5.78 4.09
C GLU A 19 27.91 4.90 5.33
N ASN A 20 28.48 5.32 6.47
CA ASN A 20 28.36 4.61 7.74
C ASN A 20 26.91 4.54 8.23
N ILE A 21 26.11 5.60 8.07
CA ILE A 21 24.68 5.61 8.40
C ILE A 21 23.91 4.63 7.52
N ALA A 22 24.14 4.66 6.20
CA ALA A 22 23.49 3.75 5.25
C ALA A 22 23.87 2.29 5.53
N ARG A 23 25.16 2.03 5.78
CA ARG A 23 25.69 0.71 6.14
C ARG A 23 25.07 0.19 7.44
N LYS A 24 25.00 1.02 8.48
CA LYS A 24 24.38 0.67 9.77
C LYS A 24 22.88 0.39 9.61
N GLY A 25 22.17 1.21 8.83
CA GLY A 25 20.76 0.98 8.49
C GLY A 25 20.52 -0.33 7.74
N GLY A 26 21.36 -0.63 6.75
CA GLY A 26 21.30 -1.90 6.00
C GLY A 26 21.63 -3.11 6.87
N GLN A 27 22.64 -3.02 7.74
CA GLN A 27 22.99 -4.09 8.67
C GLN A 27 21.89 -4.38 9.69
N SER A 28 21.17 -3.35 10.18
CA SER A 28 20.00 -3.55 11.04
C SER A 28 18.86 -4.32 10.35
N SER A 29 18.82 -4.36 9.01
CA SER A 29 17.81 -5.10 8.24
C SER A 29 18.23 -6.54 7.88
N HIS A 30 19.51 -6.90 8.02
CA HIS A 30 20.05 -8.20 7.56
C HIS A 30 19.89 -9.35 8.57
N SER A 31 19.58 -9.08 9.84
CA SER A 31 19.57 -10.09 10.90
C SER A 31 18.18 -10.55 11.37
N GLY A 32 17.10 -10.17 10.68
CA GLY A 32 15.74 -10.53 11.14
C GLY A 32 14.58 -9.94 10.34
N GLY A 33 14.77 -9.66 9.04
CA GLY A 33 13.69 -9.16 8.18
C GLY A 33 12.67 -10.25 7.83
N PHE A 34 11.58 -9.86 7.16
CA PHE A 34 10.51 -10.77 6.73
C PHE A 34 11.06 -11.98 5.95
N ALA A 35 12.02 -11.76 5.04
CA ALA A 35 12.64 -12.80 4.24
C ALA A 35 13.53 -13.78 5.03
N SER A 36 13.94 -13.40 6.25
CA SER A 36 14.79 -14.22 7.13
C SER A 36 13.99 -14.97 8.20
N MET A 37 12.65 -14.80 8.25
CA MET A 37 11.77 -15.55 9.17
C MET A 37 11.48 -16.95 8.65
N ASP A 38 11.06 -17.86 9.53
CA ASP A 38 10.59 -19.19 9.13
C ASP A 38 9.42 -19.10 8.14
N GLU A 39 9.38 -20.00 7.15
CA GLU A 39 8.37 -19.98 6.08
C GLU A 39 6.95 -20.02 6.63
N ASP A 40 6.68 -20.86 7.63
CA ASP A 40 5.37 -20.95 8.28
C ASP A 40 4.96 -19.61 8.92
N LYS A 41 5.93 -18.92 9.53
CA LYS A 41 5.69 -17.62 10.15
C LYS A 41 5.44 -16.54 9.10
N GLN A 42 6.18 -16.56 8.00
CA GLN A 42 5.93 -15.68 6.85
C GLN A 42 4.54 -15.91 6.26
N ARG A 43 4.14 -17.18 6.07
CA ARG A 43 2.82 -17.56 5.55
C ARG A 43 1.69 -17.09 6.45
N ASN A 44 1.82 -17.25 7.76
CA ASN A 44 0.85 -16.76 8.73
C ASN A 44 0.72 -15.23 8.70
N ILE A 45 1.84 -14.50 8.58
CA ILE A 45 1.80 -13.03 8.47
C ILE A 45 1.17 -12.58 7.15
N ALA A 46 1.51 -13.24 6.04
CA ALA A 46 0.91 -12.96 4.74
C ALA A 46 -0.59 -13.28 4.72
N SER A 47 -1.02 -14.39 5.33
CA SER A 47 -2.43 -14.78 5.42
C SER A 47 -3.24 -13.81 6.27
N MET A 48 -2.66 -13.27 7.36
CA MET A 48 -3.32 -12.25 8.16
C MET A 48 -3.65 -10.99 7.36
N GLY A 49 -2.79 -10.56 6.43
CA GLY A 49 -3.10 -9.44 5.52
C GLY A 49 -4.30 -9.73 4.60
N GLY A 50 -4.40 -10.97 4.11
CA GLY A 50 -5.52 -11.44 3.28
C GLY A 50 -6.81 -11.71 4.06
N GLN A 51 -6.72 -12.07 5.35
CA GLN A 51 -7.85 -12.33 6.25
C GLN A 51 -8.39 -11.07 6.92
N ALA A 52 -7.53 -10.09 7.19
CA ALA A 52 -7.94 -8.76 7.66
C ALA A 52 -8.61 -7.95 6.54
N SER A 53 -8.25 -8.23 5.29
CA SER A 53 -9.10 -7.93 4.14
C SER A 53 -10.28 -8.90 4.16
N SER A 54 -11.51 -8.46 4.00
CA SER A 54 -12.72 -9.31 4.08
C SER A 54 -12.87 -10.32 2.93
N GLY A 55 -11.75 -10.77 2.33
CA GLY A 55 -11.70 -11.44 1.04
C GLY A 55 -12.00 -10.50 -0.13
N SER A 56 -11.80 -10.99 -1.35
CA SER A 56 -12.31 -10.34 -2.55
C SER A 56 -13.84 -10.35 -2.51
N PHE A 57 -14.46 -9.19 -2.62
CA PHE A 57 -15.92 -9.11 -2.66
C PHE A 57 -16.48 -9.73 -3.94
N GLN A 58 -17.59 -10.45 -3.85
CA GLN A 58 -18.29 -10.88 -5.05
C GLN A 58 -18.96 -9.69 -5.75
N PRO A 59 -19.00 -9.64 -7.10
CA PRO A 59 -19.72 -8.59 -7.81
C PRO A 59 -21.19 -8.53 -7.36
N GLY A 60 -21.61 -7.37 -6.85
CA GLY A 60 -22.97 -7.15 -6.37
C GLY A 60 -23.22 -7.48 -4.90
N GLU A 61 -22.21 -7.95 -4.16
CA GLU A 61 -22.33 -8.19 -2.72
C GLU A 61 -22.53 -6.88 -1.94
N GLU A 62 -23.42 -6.91 -0.95
CA GLU A 62 -23.78 -5.72 -0.14
C GLU A 62 -22.55 -5.12 0.57
N ARG A 63 -21.67 -5.98 1.10
CA ARG A 63 -20.41 -5.57 1.73
C ARG A 63 -19.45 -4.88 0.76
N ALA A 64 -19.42 -5.30 -0.51
CA ALA A 64 -18.64 -4.65 -1.56
C ALA A 64 -19.11 -3.22 -1.79
N ARG A 65 -20.44 -3.06 -1.83
CA ARG A 65 -21.11 -1.79 -2.07
C ARG A 65 -20.89 -0.84 -0.90
N GLU A 66 -21.00 -1.33 0.33
CA GLU A 66 -20.76 -0.55 1.55
C GLU A 66 -19.28 -0.12 1.65
N ALA A 67 -18.34 -1.05 1.40
CA ALA A 67 -16.91 -0.74 1.40
C ALA A 67 -16.55 0.29 0.32
N GLY A 68 -17.10 0.15 -0.90
CA GLY A 68 -16.92 1.13 -1.98
C GLY A 68 -17.52 2.50 -1.66
N HIS A 69 -18.71 2.53 -1.05
CA HIS A 69 -19.37 3.76 -0.61
C HIS A 69 -18.57 4.48 0.47
N LYS A 70 -18.12 3.77 1.51
CA LYS A 70 -17.29 4.32 2.59
C LYS A 70 -15.92 4.79 2.08
N GLY A 71 -15.32 4.05 1.16
CA GLY A 71 -14.09 4.46 0.46
C GLY A 71 -14.28 5.75 -0.33
N GLY A 72 -15.39 5.86 -1.06
CA GLY A 72 -15.78 7.06 -1.81
C GLY A 72 -16.00 8.28 -0.93
N MET A 73 -16.58 8.11 0.26
CA MET A 73 -16.73 9.18 1.26
C MET A 73 -15.39 9.63 1.86
N SER A 74 -14.43 8.71 1.95
CA SER A 74 -13.11 8.97 2.56
C SER A 74 -12.10 9.56 1.56
N SER A 75 -12.22 9.19 0.28
CA SER A 75 -11.53 9.90 -0.80
C SER A 75 -12.24 11.24 -1.00
N GLY A 76 -11.56 12.37 -0.81
CA GLY A 76 -12.15 13.72 -0.93
C GLY A 76 -12.68 14.13 -2.32
N GLY A 77 -13.04 13.17 -3.18
CA GLY A 77 -13.80 13.41 -4.40
C GLY A 77 -15.24 13.73 -4.03
N SER A 78 -15.55 15.02 -3.89
CA SER A 78 -16.94 15.47 -3.80
C SER A 78 -17.60 15.24 -5.14
N PHE A 79 -18.49 14.24 -5.22
CA PHE A 79 -19.36 14.04 -6.37
C PHE A 79 -20.73 14.61 -6.05
N GLU A 80 -21.29 15.40 -6.97
CA GLU A 80 -22.66 15.87 -6.85
C GLU A 80 -23.64 14.68 -6.85
N PRO A 81 -24.77 14.76 -6.14
CA PRO A 81 -25.81 13.74 -6.21
C PRO A 81 -26.23 13.49 -7.67
N GLY A 82 -25.98 12.28 -8.18
CA GLY A 82 -26.26 11.91 -9.57
C GLY A 82 -25.08 12.06 -10.54
N ASP A 83 -23.88 12.41 -10.07
CA ASP A 83 -22.70 12.50 -10.92
C ASP A 83 -22.39 11.15 -11.60
N PRO A 84 -22.35 11.09 -12.95
CA PRO A 84 -22.06 9.86 -13.67
C PRO A 84 -20.69 9.26 -13.31
N ARG A 85 -19.71 10.10 -12.91
CA ARG A 85 -18.36 9.67 -12.51
C ARG A 85 -18.38 8.91 -11.17
N ALA A 86 -19.26 9.29 -10.25
CA ALA A 86 -19.44 8.56 -8.99
C ALA A 86 -20.01 7.16 -9.24
N ARG A 87 -20.99 7.07 -10.15
CA ARG A 87 -21.62 5.81 -10.54
C ARG A 87 -20.64 4.90 -11.28
N GLU A 88 -19.82 5.46 -12.16
CA GLU A 88 -18.77 4.73 -12.87
C GLU A 88 -17.68 4.23 -11.91
N ALA A 89 -17.23 5.06 -10.97
CA ALA A 89 -16.24 4.69 -9.96
C ALA A 89 -16.74 3.57 -9.04
N GLY A 90 -18.00 3.65 -8.57
CA GLY A 90 -18.63 2.59 -7.78
C GLY A 90 -18.77 1.28 -8.56
N ARG A 91 -19.15 1.35 -9.84
CA ARG A 91 -19.26 0.18 -10.72
C ARG A 91 -17.90 -0.45 -11.00
N LYS A 92 -16.87 0.35 -11.31
CA LYS A 92 -15.49 -0.13 -11.55
C LYS A 92 -14.87 -0.71 -10.28
N GLY A 93 -15.08 -0.10 -9.11
CA GLY A 93 -14.61 -0.60 -7.82
C GLY A 93 -15.16 -1.99 -7.49
N GLY A 94 -16.45 -2.23 -7.77
CA GLY A 94 -17.09 -3.54 -7.57
C GLY A 94 -16.83 -4.57 -8.67
N SER A 95 -16.18 -4.21 -9.78
CA SER A 95 -15.97 -5.09 -10.94
C SER A 95 -14.53 -5.59 -11.09
N ARG A 96 -13.64 -5.33 -10.13
CA ARG A 96 -12.22 -5.77 -10.19
C ARG A 96 -11.98 -7.22 -9.76
N THR A 97 -13.00 -8.08 -9.81
CA THR A 97 -12.89 -9.52 -9.50
C THR A 97 -13.13 -10.43 -10.71
N GLY A 98 -12.77 -9.96 -11.91
CA GLY A 98 -12.82 -10.77 -13.13
C GLY A 98 -11.94 -10.23 -14.25
N GLY A 99 -10.69 -9.87 -13.93
CA GLY A 99 -9.68 -9.59 -14.95
C GLY A 99 -8.71 -10.76 -15.01
N ASP A 100 -8.77 -11.52 -16.10
CA ASP A 100 -7.81 -12.54 -16.49
C ASP A 100 -6.38 -12.06 -16.24
N MET A 101 -5.65 -12.78 -15.38
CA MET A 101 -4.19 -12.75 -15.42
C MET A 101 -3.79 -13.47 -16.71
N PRO A 102 -3.08 -12.83 -17.66
CA PRO A 102 -2.47 -13.58 -18.73
C PRO A 102 -1.44 -14.54 -18.09
N GLU A 103 -1.70 -15.85 -18.20
CA GLU A 103 -0.69 -16.87 -17.99
C GLU A 103 0.36 -16.72 -19.11
N GLU A 104 1.64 -16.72 -18.71
CA GLU A 104 2.78 -16.91 -19.62
C GLU A 104 3.02 -18.41 -19.84
#